data_AF-A0A8H8A2B5-F1
#
_entry.id   AF-A0A8H8A2B5-F1
#
_cell.length_a   1.000
_cell.length_b   1.000
_cell.length_c   1.000
_cell.angle_alpha   90.00
_cell.angle_beta   90.00
_cell.angle_gamma   90.00
#
_symmetry.space_group_name_H-M   'P 1'
#
loop_
_entity.id
_entity.type
_entity.pdbx_description
1 polymer ?
#
loop_
_entity_poly.entity_id
_entity_poly.type
_entity_poly.pdbx_seq_one_letter_code
_entity_poly.pdbx_strand_id
1 'polypeptide(L)'
;ANAQACRISSFLNPAIRVLTQYPTPQPLPLVPPVSSALHMLLNFPVGAYSEIWFPNGNLGLVHRLVGMLRDSLECLLPIGNEAEPQAENPDVHGKEDTDNVLPPLAIVLTKIAAEHKEAREVLKKECLPGESDRALPVDKGRSLSARLIRLLTCIRFPKLKETVGTLFFSICEENAAEFVKEIGFGNGAGFLVMNNIPFPHPDSLSSSSPERPYDVVTGEYIDAAKRANAELAAMTDEEKEREAEKLFVLFERLNKTGVITAENPVGKAIREGKV
;
A
#
# COMPACT_ATOMS: atom_id res chain seq x y z
N ALA A 1 -1.94 -0.32 -41.77
CA ALA A 1 -1.59 -0.60 -40.37
C ALA A 1 -0.40 0.26 -39.87
N ASN A 2 0.77 0.23 -40.51
CA ASN A 2 1.98 0.91 -39.97
C ASN A 2 1.92 2.45 -39.86
N ALA A 3 1.22 3.15 -40.76
CA ALA A 3 1.15 4.62 -40.72
C ALA A 3 0.35 5.16 -39.52
N GLN A 4 -0.67 4.43 -39.05
CA GLN A 4 -1.44 4.81 -37.85
C GLN A 4 -0.63 4.54 -36.58
N ALA A 5 0.10 3.41 -36.50
CA ALA A 5 0.98 3.12 -35.36
C ALA A 5 2.06 4.20 -35.17
N CYS A 6 2.71 4.65 -36.26
CA CYS A 6 3.67 5.76 -36.19
C CYS A 6 3.04 7.11 -35.81
N ARG A 7 1.76 7.35 -36.14
CA ARG A 7 1.05 8.57 -35.72
C ARG A 7 0.60 8.51 -34.26
N ILE A 8 0.39 7.32 -33.71
CA ILE A 8 0.00 7.18 -32.30
C ILE A 8 1.25 7.29 -31.41
N SER A 9 2.39 6.72 -31.83
CA SER A 9 3.65 6.84 -31.10
C SER A 9 4.18 8.28 -30.99
N SER A 10 3.80 9.18 -31.91
CA SER A 10 4.20 10.59 -31.82
C SER A 10 3.56 11.35 -30.65
N PHE A 11 2.49 10.82 -30.03
CA PHE A 11 1.83 11.41 -28.86
C PHE A 11 2.46 11.01 -27.52
N LEU A 12 3.29 9.96 -27.50
CA LEU A 12 3.95 9.47 -26.29
C LEU A 12 4.91 10.52 -25.70
N ASN A 13 5.74 11.14 -26.55
CA ASN A 13 6.68 12.19 -26.15
C ASN A 13 5.98 13.41 -25.51
N PRO A 14 4.94 14.01 -26.13
CA PRO A 14 4.14 15.06 -25.50
C PRO A 14 3.56 14.64 -24.15
N ALA A 15 3.02 13.42 -24.02
CA ALA A 15 2.45 12.94 -22.77
C ALA A 15 3.49 12.86 -21.64
N ILE A 16 4.66 12.28 -21.93
CA ILE A 16 5.78 12.21 -20.98
C ILE A 16 6.26 13.61 -20.59
N ARG A 17 6.33 14.54 -21.56
CA ARG A 17 6.69 15.94 -21.29
C ARG A 17 5.70 16.63 -20.36
N VAL A 18 4.40 16.41 -20.55
CA VAL A 18 3.38 16.96 -19.62
C VAL A 18 3.63 16.42 -18.21
N LEU A 19 3.85 15.12 -18.06
CA LEU A 19 4.08 14.50 -16.75
C LEU A 19 5.40 14.95 -16.10
N THR A 20 6.43 15.26 -16.89
CA THR A 20 7.78 15.62 -16.40
C THR A 20 8.04 17.12 -16.28
N GLN A 21 7.33 17.98 -17.01
CA GLN A 21 7.58 19.42 -17.05
C GLN A 21 6.43 20.24 -16.44
N TYR A 22 5.19 19.75 -16.46
CA TYR A 22 4.06 20.50 -15.92
C TYR A 22 4.07 20.47 -14.39
N PRO A 23 3.94 21.59 -13.65
CA PRO A 23 3.90 21.57 -12.19
C PRO A 23 2.66 20.80 -11.70
N THR A 24 2.86 19.87 -10.76
CA THR A 24 1.74 19.10 -10.18
C THR A 24 0.89 20.03 -9.31
N PRO A 25 -0.39 20.23 -9.63
CA PRO A 25 -1.26 21.08 -8.81
C PRO A 25 -1.48 20.42 -7.44
N GLN A 26 -1.45 21.25 -6.39
CA GLN A 26 -1.78 20.84 -5.03
C GLN A 26 -3.23 21.26 -4.71
N PRO A 27 -4.00 20.47 -3.93
CA PRO A 27 -3.57 19.30 -3.14
C PRO A 27 -3.65 17.96 -3.87
N LEU A 28 -4.33 17.88 -5.02
CA LEU A 28 -4.51 16.64 -5.78
C LEU A 28 -3.74 16.67 -7.10
N PRO A 29 -2.68 15.87 -7.29
CA PRO A 29 -1.81 15.96 -8.46
C PRO A 29 -2.44 15.36 -9.73
N LEU A 30 -3.47 14.51 -9.60
CA LEU A 30 -4.12 13.76 -10.68
C LEU A 30 -5.33 14.49 -11.29
N VAL A 31 -5.17 15.77 -11.64
CA VAL A 31 -6.18 16.54 -12.39
C VAL A 31 -5.73 16.77 -13.84
N PRO A 32 -6.64 17.05 -14.79
CA PRO A 32 -6.25 17.43 -16.14
C PRO A 32 -5.32 18.64 -16.12
N PRO A 33 -4.23 18.68 -16.91
CA PRO A 33 -3.87 17.77 -18.02
C PRO A 33 -3.08 16.50 -17.63
N VAL A 34 -2.65 16.38 -16.37
CA VAL A 34 -1.81 15.27 -15.88
C VAL A 34 -2.56 13.94 -15.94
N SER A 35 -3.82 13.91 -15.51
CA SER A 35 -4.65 12.69 -15.59
C SER A 35 -4.87 12.23 -17.03
N SER A 36 -5.12 13.15 -17.96
CA SER A 36 -5.28 12.83 -19.38
C SER A 36 -3.99 12.27 -20.00
N ALA A 37 -2.83 12.84 -19.64
CA ALA A 37 -1.53 12.31 -20.07
C ALA A 37 -1.27 10.90 -19.53
N LEU A 38 -1.64 10.64 -18.27
CA LEU A 38 -1.53 9.33 -17.65
C LEU A 38 -2.43 8.28 -18.33
N HIS A 39 -3.69 8.62 -18.59
CA HIS A 39 -4.61 7.72 -19.33
C HIS A 39 -4.10 7.41 -20.74
N MET A 40 -3.44 8.37 -21.38
CA MET A 40 -2.81 8.15 -22.67
C MET A 40 -1.67 7.12 -22.57
N LEU A 41 -0.81 7.21 -21.55
CA LEU A 41 0.28 6.26 -21.31
C LEU A 41 -0.19 4.81 -21.18
N LEU A 42 -1.39 4.56 -20.64
CA LEU A 42 -1.94 3.20 -20.53
C LEU A 42 -2.04 2.47 -21.87
N ASN A 43 -2.13 3.20 -22.98
CA ASN A 43 -2.26 2.62 -24.32
C ASN A 43 -0.92 2.27 -24.97
N PHE A 44 0.21 2.61 -24.34
CA PHE A 44 1.55 2.38 -24.90
C PHE A 44 2.27 1.28 -24.12
N PRO A 45 2.71 0.19 -24.77
CA PRO A 45 3.63 -0.77 -24.15
C PRO A 45 4.98 -0.09 -23.86
N VAL A 46 5.60 -0.42 -22.73
CA VAL A 46 6.83 0.22 -22.26
C VAL A 46 8.05 -0.33 -23.00
N GLY A 47 8.13 -1.65 -23.19
CA GLY A 47 9.23 -2.36 -23.83
C GLY A 47 9.33 -2.08 -25.33
N ALA A 48 8.21 -1.90 -26.04
CA ALA A 48 8.25 -1.56 -27.46
C ALA A 48 8.72 -0.11 -27.73
N TYR A 49 8.62 0.75 -26.73
CA TYR A 49 8.95 2.18 -26.83
C TYR A 49 9.96 2.60 -25.73
N SER A 50 10.81 1.70 -25.25
CA SER A 50 11.69 1.92 -24.10
C SER A 50 12.55 3.19 -24.24
N GLU A 51 13.08 3.44 -25.44
CA GLU A 51 13.86 4.64 -25.79
C GLU A 51 13.06 5.95 -25.66
N ILE A 52 11.74 5.90 -25.86
CA ILE A 52 10.85 7.06 -25.73
C ILE A 52 10.42 7.24 -24.27
N TRP A 53 10.16 6.14 -23.56
CA TRP A 53 9.82 6.15 -22.13
C TRP A 53 10.98 6.63 -21.27
N PHE A 54 12.20 6.18 -21.57
CA PHE A 54 13.41 6.43 -20.79
C PHE A 54 14.55 6.89 -21.70
N PRO A 55 14.49 8.13 -22.24
CA PRO A 55 15.54 8.65 -23.10
C PRO A 55 16.86 8.71 -22.33
N ASN A 56 17.91 8.08 -22.88
CA ASN A 56 19.22 7.95 -22.24
C ASN A 56 19.19 7.24 -20.86
N GLY A 57 18.20 6.39 -20.59
CA GLY A 57 18.05 5.72 -19.30
C GLY A 57 17.58 6.65 -18.17
N ASN A 58 16.98 7.80 -18.49
CA ASN A 58 16.50 8.73 -17.48
C ASN A 58 15.23 8.19 -16.78
N LEU A 59 15.37 7.77 -15.52
CA LEU A 59 14.30 7.25 -14.68
C LEU A 59 13.52 8.35 -13.92
N GLY A 60 13.74 9.63 -14.23
CA GLY A 60 13.06 10.77 -13.59
C GLY A 60 11.53 10.72 -13.72
N LEU A 61 11.00 10.12 -14.79
CA LEU A 61 9.57 9.86 -14.93
C LEU A 61 9.05 8.95 -13.82
N VAL A 62 9.79 7.90 -13.46
CA VAL A 62 9.41 6.92 -12.43
C VAL A 62 9.30 7.61 -11.07
N HIS A 63 10.35 8.32 -10.65
CA HIS A 63 10.36 9.10 -9.40
C HIS A 63 9.19 10.07 -9.33
N ARG A 64 8.86 10.71 -10.46
CA ARG A 64 7.75 11.65 -10.53
C ARG A 64 6.38 10.97 -10.41
N LEU A 65 6.19 9.83 -11.06
CA LEU A 65 4.96 9.03 -10.94
C LEU A 65 4.77 8.50 -9.51
N VAL A 66 5.85 8.05 -8.86
CA VAL A 66 5.81 7.62 -7.45
C VAL A 66 5.54 8.79 -6.51
N GLY A 67 6.13 9.96 -6.76
CA GLY A 67 5.81 11.19 -6.04
C GLY A 67 4.33 11.57 -6.15
N MET A 68 3.76 11.54 -7.35
CA MET A 68 2.33 11.79 -7.55
C MET A 68 1.44 10.77 -6.83
N LEU A 69 1.85 9.50 -6.78
CA LEU A 69 1.14 8.46 -6.03
C LEU A 69 1.16 8.76 -4.53
N ARG A 70 2.32 9.15 -4.00
CA ARG A 70 2.49 9.54 -2.59
C ARG A 70 1.61 10.73 -2.22
N ASP A 71 1.71 11.83 -2.96
CA ASP A 71 0.95 13.04 -2.71
C ASP A 71 -0.57 12.78 -2.79
N SER A 72 -1.00 11.99 -3.79
CA SER A 72 -2.40 11.59 -3.93
C SER A 72 -2.90 10.76 -2.75
N LEU A 73 -2.10 9.80 -2.28
CA LEU A 73 -2.45 8.96 -1.13
C LEU A 73 -2.47 9.76 0.17
N GLU A 74 -1.59 10.76 0.32
CA GLU A 74 -1.60 11.65 1.49
C GLU A 74 -2.84 12.54 1.53
N CYS A 75 -3.25 13.08 0.37
CA CYS A 75 -4.44 13.91 0.28
C CYS A 75 -5.74 13.11 0.46
N LEU A 76 -5.84 11.91 -0.14
CA LEU A 76 -7.08 11.13 -0.19
C LEU A 76 -7.25 10.21 1.03
N LEU A 77 -6.15 9.76 1.63
CA LEU A 77 -6.13 8.86 2.78
C LEU A 77 -5.24 9.44 3.89
N PRO A 78 -5.66 10.55 4.53
CA PRO A 78 -4.98 11.04 5.71
C PRO A 78 -5.02 9.95 6.78
N ILE A 79 -3.85 9.62 7.33
CA ILE A 79 -3.75 8.76 8.51
C ILE A 79 -4.33 9.59 9.65
N GLY A 80 -5.58 9.32 10.02
CA GLY A 80 -6.21 10.00 11.16
C GLY A 80 -5.32 9.82 12.38
N ASN A 81 -4.96 10.92 13.03
CA ASN A 81 -4.52 10.83 14.41
C ASN A 81 -5.73 10.31 15.20
N GLU A 82 -5.56 9.24 15.96
CA GLU A 82 -6.54 8.63 16.90
C GLU A 82 -7.00 9.60 18.04
N ALA A 83 -6.82 10.90 17.87
CA ALA A 83 -7.10 11.93 18.85
C ALA A 83 -7.79 13.10 18.17
N GLU A 84 -9.01 12.91 17.68
CA GLU A 84 -10.10 13.90 17.65
C GLU A 84 -11.32 13.30 16.91
N PRO A 85 -12.54 13.49 17.45
CA PRO A 85 -13.77 13.23 16.69
C PRO A 85 -13.93 14.37 15.66
N GLN A 86 -13.21 14.27 14.54
CA GLN A 86 -13.31 15.29 13.50
C GLN A 86 -14.56 15.04 12.68
N ALA A 87 -15.57 15.85 13.02
CA ALA A 87 -16.62 16.41 12.19
C ALA A 87 -16.89 15.68 10.86
N GLU A 88 -18.10 15.16 10.77
CA GLU A 88 -18.82 15.01 9.51
C GLU A 88 -18.86 16.37 8.80
N ASN A 89 -17.79 16.72 8.06
CA ASN A 89 -17.89 17.67 6.96
C ASN A 89 -18.33 16.84 5.74
N PRO A 90 -19.59 16.96 5.28
CA PRO A 90 -20.13 16.14 4.19
C PRO A 90 -19.58 16.56 2.82
N ASP A 91 -18.79 17.63 2.74
CA ASP A 91 -18.43 18.28 1.48
C ASP A 91 -17.07 17.85 0.89
N VAL A 92 -16.52 16.70 1.31
CA VAL A 92 -15.44 16.06 0.52
C VAL A 92 -16.07 15.10 -0.49
N HIS A 93 -16.63 15.67 -1.56
CA HIS A 93 -17.12 14.97 -2.76
C HIS A 93 -16.01 14.22 -3.53
N GLY A 94 -15.24 13.31 -2.90
CA GLY A 94 -14.09 12.67 -3.58
C GLY A 94 -13.59 11.35 -3.01
N LYS A 95 -14.33 10.72 -2.08
CA LYS A 95 -13.91 9.44 -1.46
C LYS A 95 -14.22 8.24 -2.37
N GLU A 96 -15.32 8.25 -3.12
CA GLU A 96 -15.63 7.20 -4.11
C GLU A 96 -14.80 7.36 -5.41
N ASP A 97 -14.39 8.58 -5.73
CA ASP A 97 -13.51 8.85 -6.88
C ASP A 97 -12.10 8.32 -6.69
N THR A 98 -11.65 8.12 -5.44
CA THR A 98 -10.30 7.61 -5.16
C THR A 98 -10.05 6.24 -5.79
N ASP A 99 -11.05 5.35 -5.76
CA ASP A 99 -10.98 4.01 -6.37
C ASP A 99 -11.03 4.06 -7.91
N ASN A 100 -11.27 5.23 -8.51
CA ASN A 100 -11.29 5.43 -9.97
C ASN A 100 -10.11 6.28 -10.47
N VAL A 101 -9.61 7.22 -9.65
CA VAL A 101 -8.55 8.18 -10.01
C VAL A 101 -7.15 7.59 -9.89
N LEU A 102 -6.89 6.81 -8.83
CA LEU A 102 -5.55 6.26 -8.55
C LEU A 102 -5.16 5.01 -9.37
N PRO A 103 -6.06 4.06 -9.71
CA PRO A 103 -5.68 2.84 -10.42
C PRO A 103 -4.93 3.07 -11.74
N PRO A 104 -5.29 4.04 -12.61
CA PRO A 104 -4.51 4.35 -13.81
C PRO A 104 -3.02 4.59 -13.53
N LEU A 105 -2.71 5.26 -12.41
CA LEU A 105 -1.34 5.56 -12.03
C LEU A 105 -0.61 4.29 -11.61
N ALA A 106 -1.23 3.49 -10.75
CA ALA A 106 -0.68 2.23 -10.31
C ALA A 106 -0.50 1.24 -11.47
N ILE A 107 -1.42 1.17 -12.45
CA ILE A 107 -1.29 0.33 -13.65
C ILE A 107 -0.09 0.75 -14.50
N VAL A 108 0.12 2.05 -14.73
CA VAL A 108 1.30 2.53 -15.48
C VAL A 108 2.59 2.11 -14.78
N LEU A 109 2.65 2.26 -13.45
CA LEU A 109 3.79 1.81 -12.65
C LEU A 109 4.00 0.29 -12.75
N THR A 110 2.92 -0.51 -12.74
CA THR A 110 2.99 -1.97 -12.90
C THR A 110 3.57 -2.34 -14.26
N LYS A 111 3.12 -1.68 -15.33
CA LYS A 111 3.66 -1.92 -16.68
C LYS A 111 5.15 -1.58 -16.78
N ILE A 112 5.56 -0.48 -16.15
CA ILE A 112 6.97 -0.09 -16.08
C ILE A 112 7.78 -1.14 -15.33
N ALA A 113 7.28 -1.64 -14.18
CA ALA A 113 7.94 -2.67 -13.39
C ALA A 113 8.09 -4.00 -14.15
N ALA A 114 7.06 -4.39 -14.92
CA ALA A 114 7.07 -5.64 -15.68
C ALA A 114 8.07 -5.62 -16.86
N GLU A 115 8.17 -4.48 -17.56
CA GLU A 115 8.87 -4.42 -18.85
C GLU A 115 10.27 -3.78 -18.77
N HIS A 116 10.62 -3.07 -17.69
CA HIS A 116 11.91 -2.37 -17.56
C HIS A 116 12.64 -2.65 -16.24
N LYS A 117 13.77 -3.36 -16.31
CA LYS A 117 14.54 -3.83 -15.14
C LYS A 117 15.05 -2.72 -14.22
N GLU A 118 15.68 -1.67 -14.75
CA GLU A 118 16.27 -0.62 -13.88
C GLU A 118 15.19 0.21 -13.17
N ALA A 119 14.12 0.57 -13.88
CA ALA A 119 12.91 1.16 -13.32
C ALA A 119 12.28 0.29 -12.22
N ARG A 120 12.27 -1.03 -12.39
CA ARG A 120 11.80 -1.97 -11.35
C ARG A 120 12.64 -1.87 -10.07
N GLU A 121 13.97 -1.77 -10.16
CA GLU A 121 14.83 -1.60 -8.98
C GLU A 121 14.56 -0.26 -8.26
N VAL A 122 14.31 0.81 -9.01
CA VAL A 122 13.89 2.10 -8.43
C VAL A 122 12.55 1.97 -7.71
N LEU A 123 11.57 1.31 -8.33
CA LEU A 123 10.26 1.05 -7.70
C LEU A 123 10.38 0.16 -6.47
N LYS A 124 11.26 -0.84 -6.51
CA LYS A 124 11.57 -1.70 -5.37
C LYS A 124 12.06 -0.86 -4.20
N LYS A 125 12.99 0.07 -4.43
CA LYS A 125 13.55 0.94 -3.41
C LYS A 125 12.55 1.96 -2.84
N GLU A 126 11.61 2.47 -3.64
CA GLU A 126 10.68 3.52 -3.20
C GLU A 126 9.34 3.02 -2.67
N CYS A 127 8.84 1.88 -3.18
CA CYS A 127 7.52 1.36 -2.84
C CYS A 127 7.55 0.23 -1.81
N LEU A 128 8.61 -0.59 -1.74
CA LEU A 128 8.72 -1.66 -0.74
C LEU A 128 9.27 -1.13 0.59
N PRO A 129 8.99 -1.81 1.72
CA PRO A 129 9.47 -1.40 3.02
C PRO A 129 10.99 -1.52 3.09
N GLY A 130 11.66 -0.42 3.46
CA GLY A 130 13.09 -0.42 3.76
C GLY A 130 13.39 -1.02 5.13
N GLU A 131 14.67 -1.12 5.49
CA GLU A 131 15.10 -1.61 6.80
C GLU A 131 14.53 -0.78 7.96
N SER A 132 14.41 0.54 7.79
CA SER A 132 13.84 1.43 8.80
C SER A 132 12.33 1.20 9.04
N ASP A 133 11.60 0.75 8.01
CA ASP A 133 10.15 0.53 8.10
C ASP A 133 9.82 -0.76 8.88
N ARG A 134 10.79 -1.67 9.05
CA ARG A 134 10.62 -2.96 9.75
C ARG A 134 10.77 -2.87 11.27
N ALA A 135 10.97 -1.67 11.81
CA ALA A 135 10.99 -1.43 13.26
C ALA A 135 9.60 -1.57 13.92
N LEU A 136 8.54 -1.47 13.12
CA LEU A 136 7.15 -1.74 13.48
C LEU A 136 6.57 -2.72 12.45
N PRO A 137 5.37 -3.29 12.68
CA PRO A 137 4.66 -4.00 11.63
C PRO A 137 4.53 -3.12 10.38
N VAL A 138 4.83 -3.69 9.21
CA VAL A 138 5.03 -2.92 7.97
C VAL A 138 3.79 -2.18 7.50
N ASP A 139 2.60 -2.49 8.01
CA ASP A 139 1.33 -1.79 7.73
C ASP A 139 1.09 -0.56 8.62
N LYS A 140 1.78 -0.44 9.76
CA LYS A 140 1.57 0.61 10.77
C LYS A 140 2.40 1.88 10.55
N GLY A 141 3.40 1.84 9.67
CA GLY A 141 4.24 2.98 9.35
C GLY A 141 3.49 4.15 8.68
N ARG A 142 4.15 5.32 8.65
CA ARG A 142 3.68 6.52 7.92
C ARG A 142 4.29 6.65 6.52
N SER A 143 5.27 5.82 6.20
CA SER A 143 5.93 5.75 4.89
C SER A 143 4.95 5.35 3.78
N LEU A 144 5.34 5.63 2.53
CA LEU A 144 4.55 5.27 1.35
C LEU A 144 4.32 3.75 1.28
N SER A 145 5.38 2.96 1.52
CA SER A 145 5.36 1.51 1.62
C SER A 145 4.27 1.04 2.59
N ALA A 146 4.25 1.57 3.82
CA ALA A 146 3.26 1.21 4.82
C ALA A 146 1.82 1.57 4.41
N ARG A 147 1.62 2.72 3.76
CA ARG A 147 0.30 3.11 3.23
C ARG A 147 -0.17 2.16 2.12
N LEU A 148 0.72 1.81 1.19
CA LEU A 148 0.42 0.87 0.10
C LEU A 148 0.13 -0.54 0.63
N ILE A 149 0.88 -1.01 1.63
CA ILE A 149 0.63 -2.31 2.27
C ILE A 149 -0.73 -2.32 2.97
N ARG A 150 -1.08 -1.24 3.68
CA ARG A 150 -2.39 -1.10 4.32
C ARG A 150 -3.55 -1.08 3.32
N LEU A 151 -3.33 -0.62 2.09
CA LEU A 151 -4.35 -0.71 1.04
C LEU A 151 -4.68 -2.16 0.65
N LEU A 152 -3.73 -3.10 0.77
CA LEU A 152 -3.98 -4.52 0.45
C LEU A 152 -5.04 -5.15 1.38
N THR A 153 -5.13 -4.68 2.62
CA THR A 153 -6.11 -5.14 3.61
C THR A 153 -7.36 -4.25 3.67
N CYS A 154 -7.40 -3.15 2.90
CA CYS A 154 -8.55 -2.26 2.86
C CYS A 154 -9.73 -2.87 2.08
N ILE A 155 -10.93 -2.75 2.63
CA ILE A 155 -12.18 -3.24 2.00
C ILE A 155 -12.82 -2.13 1.14
N ARG A 156 -12.54 -0.86 1.43
CA ARG A 156 -13.23 0.30 0.85
C ARG A 156 -12.89 0.55 -0.63
N PHE A 157 -11.68 0.19 -1.05
CA PHE A 157 -11.16 0.51 -2.39
C PHE A 157 -10.73 -0.77 -3.12
N PRO A 158 -11.70 -1.59 -3.59
CA PRO A 158 -11.40 -2.88 -4.17
C PRO A 158 -10.54 -2.80 -5.44
N LYS A 159 -10.78 -1.83 -6.33
CA LYS A 159 -10.01 -1.69 -7.58
C LYS A 159 -8.58 -1.26 -7.30
N LEU A 160 -8.41 -0.29 -6.40
CA LEU A 160 -7.09 0.20 -6.00
C LEU A 160 -6.31 -0.90 -5.27
N LYS A 161 -6.95 -1.64 -4.36
CA LYS A 161 -6.36 -2.78 -3.67
C LYS A 161 -5.81 -3.81 -4.65
N GLU A 162 -6.62 -4.22 -5.63
CA GLU A 162 -6.21 -5.19 -6.65
C GLU A 162 -5.01 -4.67 -7.44
N THR A 163 -5.10 -3.43 -7.92
CA THR A 163 -4.05 -2.80 -8.73
C THR A 163 -2.72 -2.65 -7.98
N VAL A 164 -2.76 -2.22 -6.70
CA VAL A 164 -1.58 -2.09 -5.85
C VAL A 164 -0.98 -3.47 -5.54
N GLY A 165 -1.80 -4.50 -5.36
CA GLY A 165 -1.34 -5.88 -5.23
C GLY A 165 -0.60 -6.35 -6.48
N THR A 166 -1.15 -6.09 -7.68
CA THR A 166 -0.49 -6.42 -8.94
C THR A 166 0.82 -5.64 -9.13
N LEU A 167 0.86 -4.36 -8.73
CA LEU A 167 2.08 -3.55 -8.74
C LEU A 167 3.17 -4.20 -7.89
N PHE A 168 2.86 -4.54 -6.64
CA PHE A 168 3.82 -5.20 -5.75
C PHE A 168 4.28 -6.55 -6.27
N PHE A 169 3.36 -7.36 -6.80
CA PHE A 169 3.71 -8.65 -7.37
C PHE A 169 4.63 -8.53 -8.59
N SER A 170 4.39 -7.53 -9.44
CA SER A 170 5.26 -7.22 -10.59
C SER A 170 6.64 -6.72 -10.16
N ILE A 171 6.73 -5.91 -9.10
CA ILE A 171 8.01 -5.47 -8.51
C ILE A 171 8.80 -6.66 -7.97
N CYS A 172 8.12 -7.65 -7.37
CA CYS A 172 8.69 -8.90 -6.88
C CYS A 172 8.87 -9.99 -7.96
N GLU A 173 8.97 -9.59 -9.24
CA GLU A 173 9.21 -10.50 -10.37
C GLU A 173 8.21 -11.67 -10.47
N GLU A 174 6.97 -11.43 -10.05
CA GLU A 174 5.92 -12.46 -10.02
C GLU A 174 6.26 -13.68 -9.14
N ASN A 175 7.13 -13.49 -8.16
CA ASN A 175 7.53 -14.52 -7.21
C ASN A 175 6.78 -14.37 -5.89
N ALA A 176 5.92 -15.34 -5.58
CA ALA A 176 5.14 -15.35 -4.35
C ALA A 176 6.00 -15.40 -3.08
N ALA A 177 7.14 -16.09 -3.11
CA ALA A 177 8.03 -16.20 -1.96
C ALA A 177 8.69 -14.84 -1.64
N GLU A 178 9.15 -14.13 -2.67
CA GLU A 178 9.73 -12.80 -2.51
C GLU A 178 8.67 -11.77 -2.11
N PHE A 179 7.47 -11.85 -2.69
CA PHE A 179 6.33 -11.01 -2.32
C PHE A 179 5.97 -11.13 -0.84
N VAL A 180 5.82 -12.36 -0.32
CA VAL A 180 5.52 -12.62 1.10
C VAL A 180 6.67 -12.14 1.99
N LYS A 181 7.91 -12.37 1.56
CA LYS A 181 9.11 -11.96 2.29
C LYS A 181 9.20 -10.44 2.46
N GLU A 182 8.80 -9.67 1.46
CA GLU A 182 8.90 -8.20 1.50
C GLU A 182 7.73 -7.55 2.23
N ILE A 183 6.49 -8.00 1.98
CA ILE A 183 5.26 -7.34 2.46
C ILE A 183 4.70 -7.95 3.76
N GLY A 184 5.12 -9.18 4.08
CA GLY A 184 4.57 -9.97 5.16
C GLY A 184 3.35 -10.79 4.73
N PHE A 185 3.32 -12.06 5.16
CA PHE A 185 2.27 -13.00 4.82
C PHE A 185 0.87 -12.50 5.21
N GLY A 186 0.72 -11.91 6.40
CA GLY A 186 -0.58 -11.43 6.87
C GLY A 186 -1.20 -10.36 5.98
N ASN A 187 -0.38 -9.49 5.41
CA ASN A 187 -0.82 -8.40 4.54
C ASN A 187 -1.03 -8.86 3.09
N GLY A 188 -0.18 -9.78 2.62
CA GLY A 188 -0.16 -10.22 1.22
C GLY A 188 -1.04 -11.43 0.89
N ALA A 189 -1.36 -12.29 1.86
CA ALA A 189 -2.07 -13.56 1.62
C ALA A 189 -3.42 -13.37 0.93
N GLY A 190 -4.17 -12.33 1.31
CA GLY A 190 -5.47 -12.03 0.69
C GLY A 190 -5.37 -11.78 -0.82
N PHE A 191 -4.32 -11.10 -1.27
CA PHE A 191 -4.08 -10.86 -2.70
C PHE A 191 -3.70 -12.14 -3.43
N LEU A 192 -2.82 -12.96 -2.86
CA LEU A 192 -2.37 -14.22 -3.47
C LEU A 192 -3.51 -15.22 -3.62
N VAL A 193 -4.36 -15.36 -2.60
CA VAL A 193 -5.56 -16.21 -2.65
C VAL A 193 -6.54 -15.72 -3.71
N MET A 194 -6.82 -14.42 -3.77
CA MET A 194 -7.75 -13.84 -4.75
C MET A 194 -7.31 -14.06 -6.20
N ASN A 195 -6.00 -14.09 -6.45
CA ASN A 195 -5.42 -14.31 -7.77
C ASN A 195 -5.08 -15.79 -8.05
N ASN A 196 -5.45 -16.72 -7.16
CA ASN A 196 -5.12 -18.15 -7.26
C ASN A 196 -3.61 -18.43 -7.43
N ILE A 197 -2.75 -17.61 -6.83
CA ILE A 197 -1.30 -17.78 -6.89
C ILE A 197 -0.90 -18.72 -5.76
N PRO A 198 -0.24 -19.87 -6.05
CA PRO A 198 0.26 -20.75 -5.01
C PRO A 198 1.40 -20.08 -4.25
N PHE A 199 1.38 -20.20 -2.93
CA PHE A 199 2.40 -19.61 -2.06
C PHE A 199 2.92 -20.64 -1.05
N PRO A 200 4.21 -20.55 -0.69
CA PRO A 200 4.79 -21.42 0.33
C PRO A 200 4.20 -21.12 1.71
N HIS A 201 4.20 -22.13 2.59
CA HIS A 201 3.77 -21.93 3.98
C HIS A 201 4.73 -20.94 4.68
N PRO A 202 4.24 -20.02 5.53
CA PRO A 202 5.10 -19.07 6.24
C PRO A 202 6.24 -19.76 7.01
N ASP A 203 6.01 -20.96 7.54
CA ASP A 203 7.04 -21.73 8.26
C ASP A 203 8.19 -22.24 7.37
N SER A 204 7.97 -22.34 6.06
CA SER A 204 9.02 -22.73 5.10
C SER A 204 9.86 -21.55 4.61
N LEU A 205 9.44 -20.32 4.91
CA LEU A 205 10.15 -19.09 4.56
C LEU A 205 10.98 -18.65 5.76
N SER A 206 12.31 -18.69 5.64
CA SER A 206 13.20 -18.08 6.62
C SER A 206 13.61 -16.68 6.15
N SER A 207 13.76 -15.75 7.09
CA SER A 207 14.30 -14.41 6.80
C SER A 207 15.73 -14.58 6.27
N SER A 208 15.95 -14.27 4.99
CA SER A 208 17.27 -14.43 4.36
C SER A 208 18.28 -13.34 4.73
N SER A 209 17.95 -12.44 5.66
CA SER A 209 18.84 -11.37 6.11
C SER A 209 19.69 -11.88 7.28
N PRO A 210 21.01 -12.11 7.09
CA PRO A 210 21.87 -12.75 8.08
C PRO A 210 22.13 -11.89 9.32
N GLU A 211 21.88 -10.58 9.26
CA GLU A 211 22.23 -9.65 10.36
C GLU A 211 21.08 -9.35 11.32
N ARG A 212 19.83 -9.28 10.84
CA ARG A 212 18.64 -9.03 11.67
C ARG A 212 17.43 -9.81 11.15
N PRO A 213 17.05 -10.91 11.82
CA PRO A 213 15.88 -11.68 11.43
C PRO A 213 14.60 -10.88 11.69
N TYR A 214 13.63 -11.04 10.80
CA TYR A 214 12.30 -10.42 10.90
C TYR A 214 11.23 -11.50 10.73
N ASP A 215 10.07 -11.26 11.31
CA ASP A 215 8.91 -12.15 11.21
C ASP A 215 8.31 -12.07 9.80
N VAL A 216 8.19 -13.22 9.14
CA VAL A 216 7.64 -13.32 7.78
C VAL A 216 6.12 -13.06 7.76
N VAL A 217 5.44 -13.17 8.91
CA VAL A 217 4.01 -12.89 9.00
C VAL A 217 3.75 -11.39 9.02
N THR A 218 4.42 -10.65 9.91
CA THR A 218 4.18 -9.21 10.16
C THR A 218 5.17 -8.28 9.45
N GLY A 219 6.30 -8.79 8.97
CA GLY A 219 7.40 -8.02 8.38
C GLY A 219 8.26 -7.26 9.39
N GLU A 220 7.96 -7.36 10.69
CA GLU A 220 8.63 -6.66 11.80
C GLU A 220 9.91 -7.40 12.26
N TYR A 221 10.93 -6.67 12.69
CA TYR A 221 12.09 -7.27 13.36
C TYR A 221 11.69 -8.02 14.63
N ILE A 222 12.22 -9.23 14.81
CA ILE A 222 11.92 -10.08 15.98
C ILE A 222 12.27 -9.37 17.30
N ASP A 223 13.33 -8.57 17.31
CA ASP A 223 13.76 -7.81 18.49
C ASP A 223 12.79 -6.68 18.86
N ALA A 224 12.16 -6.06 17.87
CA ALA A 224 11.14 -5.04 18.09
C ALA A 224 9.85 -5.67 18.66
N ALA A 225 9.41 -6.79 18.06
CA ALA A 225 8.26 -7.54 18.54
C ALA A 225 8.46 -8.05 19.99
N LYS A 226 9.67 -8.52 20.33
CA LYS A 226 10.02 -8.90 21.71
C LYS A 226 9.99 -7.72 22.67
N ARG A 227 10.46 -6.54 22.24
CA ARG A 227 10.41 -5.33 23.07
C ARG A 227 8.98 -4.89 23.33
N ALA A 228 8.13 -4.87 22.30
CA ALA A 228 6.71 -4.54 22.44
C ALA A 228 6.00 -5.50 23.41
N ASN A 229 6.28 -6.81 23.31
CA ASN A 229 5.74 -7.80 24.25
C ASN A 229 6.28 -7.63 25.68
N ALA A 230 7.54 -7.24 25.83
CA ALA A 230 8.13 -6.96 27.14
C ALA A 230 7.50 -5.70 27.78
N GLU A 231 7.22 -4.66 26.99
CA GLU A 231 6.50 -3.47 27.43
C GLU A 231 5.06 -3.80 27.86
N LEU A 232 4.37 -4.64 27.09
CA LEU A 232 3.03 -5.14 27.45
C LEU A 232 3.06 -5.95 28.76
N ALA A 233 4.09 -6.77 28.96
CA ALA A 233 4.28 -7.54 30.19
C ALA A 233 4.68 -6.67 31.40
N ALA A 234 5.27 -5.50 31.15
CA ALA A 234 5.67 -4.54 32.17
C ALA A 234 4.54 -3.60 32.64
N MET A 235 3.37 -3.60 31.98
CA MET A 235 2.22 -2.81 32.41
C MET A 235 1.74 -3.23 33.81
N THR A 236 1.46 -2.23 34.64
CA THR A 236 0.86 -2.43 35.96
C THR A 236 -0.58 -2.89 35.84
N ASP A 237 -1.12 -3.55 36.88
CA ASP A 237 -2.49 -4.07 36.83
C ASP A 237 -3.53 -2.94 36.71
N GLU A 238 -3.28 -1.77 37.30
CA GLU A 238 -4.10 -0.56 37.12
C GLU A 238 -4.10 -0.05 35.66
N GLU A 239 -2.99 -0.15 34.94
CA GLU A 239 -2.92 0.21 33.53
C GLU A 239 -3.65 -0.81 32.65
N LYS A 240 -3.54 -2.10 32.97
CA LYS A 240 -4.30 -3.16 32.29
C LYS A 240 -5.80 -2.97 32.44
N GLU A 241 -6.26 -2.60 33.64
CA GLU A 241 -7.68 -2.29 33.89
C GLU A 241 -8.15 -1.11 33.04
N ARG A 242 -7.37 -0.02 32.94
CA ARG A 242 -7.70 1.14 32.09
C ARG A 242 -7.76 0.78 30.60
N GLU A 243 -6.83 -0.03 30.09
CA GLU A 243 -6.89 -0.50 28.70
C GLU A 243 -8.08 -1.45 28.47
N ALA A 244 -8.41 -2.29 29.45
CA ALA A 244 -9.58 -3.17 29.40
C ALA A 244 -10.90 -2.37 29.35
N GLU A 245 -11.00 -1.27 30.10
CA GLU A 245 -12.15 -0.35 30.04
C GLU A 245 -12.30 0.30 28.66
N LYS A 246 -11.20 0.76 28.05
CA LYS A 246 -11.22 1.31 26.68
C LYS A 246 -11.72 0.27 25.67
N LEU A 247 -11.21 -0.96 25.76
CA LEU A 247 -11.66 -2.07 24.90
C LEU A 247 -13.14 -2.40 25.13
N PHE A 248 -13.61 -2.38 26.38
CA PHE A 248 -15.01 -2.61 26.71
C PHE A 248 -15.92 -1.60 26.01
N VAL A 249 -15.58 -0.31 26.07
CA VAL A 249 -16.34 0.76 25.38
C VAL A 249 -16.32 0.55 23.86
N LEU A 250 -15.19 0.10 23.29
CA LEU A 250 -15.08 -0.15 21.85
C LEU A 250 -16.01 -1.29 21.40
N PHE A 251 -16.07 -2.39 22.16
CA PHE A 251 -16.99 -3.51 21.92
C PHE A 251 -18.46 -3.08 22.04
N GLU A 252 -18.81 -2.26 23.04
CA GLU A 252 -20.17 -1.72 23.16
C GLU A 252 -20.54 -0.86 21.95
N ARG A 253 -19.63 0.04 21.51
CA ARG A 253 -19.86 0.89 20.34
C ARG A 253 -20.04 0.06 19.08
N LEU A 254 -19.22 -0.97 18.89
CA LEU A 254 -19.34 -1.89 17.76
C LEU A 254 -20.69 -2.61 17.78
N ASN A 255 -21.11 -3.15 18.93
CA ASN A 255 -22.40 -3.82 19.07
C ASN A 255 -23.58 -2.87 18.84
N LYS A 256 -23.45 -1.58 19.22
CA LYS A 256 -24.46 -0.54 18.95
C LYS A 256 -24.59 -0.22 17.45
N THR A 257 -23.55 -0.39 16.65
CA THR A 257 -23.65 -0.21 15.18
C THR A 257 -24.44 -1.31 14.47
N GLY A 258 -24.72 -2.45 15.13
CA GLY A 258 -25.64 -3.48 14.62
C GLY A 258 -25.15 -4.30 13.43
N VAL A 259 -23.92 -4.06 12.93
CA VAL A 259 -23.34 -4.79 11.78
C VAL A 259 -22.72 -6.12 12.21
N ILE A 260 -22.21 -6.22 13.45
CA ILE A 260 -21.57 -7.41 14.00
C ILE A 260 -21.93 -7.52 15.49
N THR A 261 -22.37 -8.71 15.94
CA THR A 261 -22.52 -9.01 17.38
C THR A 261 -21.24 -9.68 17.86
N ALA A 262 -20.34 -8.88 18.43
CA ALA A 262 -19.10 -9.38 19.01
C ALA A 262 -19.27 -9.55 20.54
N GLU A 263 -19.10 -10.77 21.03
CA GLU A 263 -19.14 -11.04 22.46
C GLU A 263 -17.84 -10.55 23.11
N ASN A 264 -17.94 -9.63 24.08
CA ASN A 264 -16.78 -9.08 24.76
C ASN A 264 -16.14 -10.16 25.66
N PRO A 265 -14.85 -10.52 25.46
CA PRO A 265 -14.17 -11.55 26.24
C PRO A 265 -14.04 -11.19 27.73
N VAL A 266 -13.92 -9.92 28.09
CA VAL A 266 -13.90 -9.44 29.48
C VAL A 266 -15.29 -9.63 30.11
N GLY A 267 -16.34 -9.24 29.39
CA GLY A 267 -17.73 -9.44 29.84
C GLY A 267 -18.12 -10.92 29.95
N LYS A 268 -17.48 -11.80 29.17
CA LYS A 268 -17.61 -13.26 29.30
C LYS A 268 -16.87 -13.80 30.52
N ALA A 269 -15.63 -13.36 30.74
CA ALA A 269 -14.84 -13.78 31.90
C ALA A 269 -15.48 -13.37 33.24
N ILE A 270 -16.09 -12.17 33.31
CA ILE A 270 -16.86 -11.71 34.48
C ILE A 270 -18.11 -12.58 34.69
N ARG A 271 -18.86 -12.91 33.64
CA ARG A 271 -20.03 -13.81 33.73
C ARG A 271 -19.66 -15.24 34.13
N GLU A 272 -18.51 -15.71 33.70
CA GLU A 272 -17.98 -17.04 34.04
C GLU A 272 -17.27 -17.08 35.41
N GLY A 273 -17.14 -15.93 36.11
CA GLY A 273 -16.49 -15.84 37.42
C GLY A 273 -14.99 -16.14 37.40
N LYS A 274 -14.32 -15.87 36.27
CA LYS A 274 -12.89 -16.18 36.04
C LYS A 274 -11.95 -14.96 36.17
N VAL A 275 -12.46 -13.84 36.68
CA VAL A 275 -11.71 -12.60 36.94
C VAL A 275 -11.73 -12.32 38.42
#